data_AF-A0A950MB09-F1
#
_entry.id   AF-A0A950MB09-F1
#
_cell.length_a   1.000
_cell.length_b   1.000
_cell.length_c   1.000
_cell.angle_alpha   90.00
_cell.angle_beta   90.00
_cell.angle_gamma   90.00
#
_symmetry.space_group_name_H-M   'P 1'
#
loop_
_entity.id
_entity.type
_entity.pdbx_description
1 polymer ?
#
loop_
_entity_poly.entity_id
_entity_poly.type
_entity_poly.pdbx_seq_one_letter_code
_entity_poly.pdbx_strand_id
1 'polypeptide(L)' 'GAGARSALLDGTTRRALPLGSAASIIAPTCMEADLLTKVALASGDPHHPMFAARGARVVCLGTA' A
#
# COMPACT_ATOMS: atom_id res chain seq x y z
N GLY A 1 -23.97 -11.05 -9.53
CA GLY A 1 -23.25 -11.07 -8.24
C GLY A 1 -22.21 -10.00 -8.28
N ALA A 2 -22.11 -9.15 -7.25
CA ALA A 2 -21.09 -8.10 -7.23
C ALA A 2 -19.70 -8.75 -7.22
N GLY A 3 -18.86 -8.42 -8.21
CA GLY A 3 -17.46 -8.85 -8.20
C GLY A 3 -16.75 -8.35 -6.95
N ALA A 4 -15.72 -9.06 -6.51
CA ALA A 4 -14.91 -8.64 -5.38
C ALA A 4 -14.38 -7.20 -5.63
N ARG A 5 -14.46 -6.34 -4.62
CA ARG A 5 -14.00 -4.95 -4.67
C ARG A 5 -13.09 -4.69 -3.47
N SER A 6 -11.98 -4.02 -3.71
CA SER A 6 -11.09 -3.61 -2.63
C SER A 6 -11.81 -2.66 -1.66
N ALA A 7 -11.58 -2.86 -0.36
CA ALA A 7 -12.01 -1.92 0.67
C ALA A 7 -11.12 -0.68 0.73
N LEU A 8 -9.91 -0.75 0.17
CA LEU A 8 -9.01 0.40 0.07
C LEU A 8 -9.42 1.27 -1.11
N LEU A 9 -9.51 2.57 -0.87
CA LEU A 9 -9.84 3.56 -1.86
C LEU A 9 -8.63 4.46 -2.13
N ASP A 10 -8.44 4.84 -3.38
CA ASP A 10 -7.58 5.94 -3.74
C ASP A 10 -8.13 7.24 -3.11
N GLY A 11 -7.31 7.94 -2.34
CA GLY A 11 -7.71 9.12 -1.57
C GLY A 11 -8.07 10.34 -2.43
N THR A 12 -7.65 10.38 -3.69
CA THR A 12 -7.89 11.50 -4.61
C THR A 12 -9.13 11.27 -5.48
N THR A 13 -9.27 10.06 -6.03
CA THR A 13 -10.34 9.70 -6.97
C THR A 13 -11.53 9.01 -6.29
N ARG A 14 -11.36 8.54 -5.04
CA ARG A 14 -12.33 7.72 -4.29
C ARG A 14 -12.68 6.40 -4.99
N ARG A 15 -11.91 5.98 -5.99
CA ARG A 15 -12.07 4.68 -6.64
C ARG A 15 -11.42 3.61 -5.79
N ALA A 16 -11.94 2.38 -5.87
CA ALA A 16 -11.32 1.27 -5.18
C ALA A 16 -9.97 0.94 -5.83
N LEU A 17 -8.96 0.64 -5.02
CA LEU A 17 -7.67 0.18 -5.51
C LEU A 17 -7.82 -1.17 -6.23
N PRO A 18 -6.97 -1.48 -7.21
CA PRO A 18 -6.96 -2.78 -7.87
C PRO A 18 -6.84 -3.94 -6.88
N LEU A 19 -7.54 -5.03 -7.16
CA LEU A 19 -7.29 -6.30 -6.48
C LEU A 19 -6.04 -6.96 -7.06
N GLY A 20 -5.42 -7.86 -6.29
CA GLY A 20 -4.27 -8.65 -6.74
C GLY A 20 -2.91 -8.02 -6.43
N SER A 21 -2.88 -6.83 -5.85
CA SER A 21 -1.66 -6.22 -5.32
C SER A 21 -1.54 -6.45 -3.81
N ALA A 22 -0.32 -6.68 -3.35
CA ALA A 22 0.01 -6.84 -1.93
C ALA A 22 1.32 -6.13 -1.61
N ALA A 23 1.48 -5.70 -0.37
CA ALA A 23 2.72 -5.12 0.11
C ALA A 23 3.03 -5.67 1.51
N SER A 24 4.30 -6.01 1.74
CA SER A 24 4.83 -6.35 3.05
C SER A 24 5.80 -5.26 3.50
N ILE A 25 5.58 -4.73 4.70
CA ILE A 25 6.38 -3.67 5.29
C ILE A 25 7.09 -4.16 6.54
N ILE A 26 8.39 -3.90 6.64
CA ILE A 26 9.15 -3.98 7.88
C ILE A 26 9.36 -2.54 8.37
N ALA A 27 8.89 -2.23 9.57
CA ALA A 27 8.97 -0.90 10.18
C ALA A 27 9.21 -1.01 11.70
N PRO A 28 9.61 0.09 12.37
CA PRO A 28 9.85 0.09 13.82
C PRO A 28 8.63 -0.28 14.68
N THR A 29 7.42 0.03 14.19
CA THR A 29 6.17 -0.29 14.90
C THR A 29 5.12 -0.88 13.97
N CYS A 30 4.21 -1.71 14.52
CA CYS A 30 3.09 -2.28 13.76
C CYS A 30 2.16 -1.19 13.19
N MET A 31 1.97 -0.09 13.91
CA MET A 31 1.16 1.04 13.45
C MET A 31 1.78 1.70 12.22
N GLU A 32 3.09 1.90 12.20
CA GLU A 32 3.80 2.40 11.02
C GLU A 32 3.75 1.41 9.87
N ALA A 33 3.90 0.10 10.13
CA ALA A 33 3.77 -0.91 9.08
C ALA A 33 2.38 -0.88 8.41
N ASP A 34 1.30 -0.78 9.19
CA ASP A 34 -0.07 -0.70 8.68
C ASP A 34 -0.34 0.61 7.90
N LEU A 35 0.17 1.74 8.39
CA LEU A 35 0.11 3.02 7.68
C LEU A 35 0.82 2.92 6.32
N LEU A 36 2.08 2.48 6.34
CA LEU A 36 2.94 2.42 5.17
C LEU A 36 2.49 1.37 4.15
N THR A 37 1.78 0.33 4.59
CA THR A 37 1.12 -0.62 3.68
C THR A 37 0.10 0.07 2.79
N LYS A 38 -0.69 1.01 3.35
CA LYS A 38 -1.65 1.80 2.56
C LYS A 38 -0.93 2.72 1.57
N VAL A 39 0.18 3.33 1.98
CA VAL A 39 1.02 4.15 1.09
C VAL A 39 1.57 3.32 -0.06
N ALA A 40 2.12 2.12 0.21
CA ALA A 40 2.63 1.22 -0.82
C ALA A 40 1.57 0.85 -1.85
N LEU A 41 0.38 0.44 -1.38
CA LEU A 41 -0.70 0.00 -2.25
C LEU A 41 -1.35 1.16 -3.02
N ALA A 42 -1.46 2.35 -2.42
CA ALA A 42 -2.06 3.51 -3.07
C ALA A 42 -1.11 4.17 -4.08
N SER A 43 0.19 4.18 -3.81
CA SER A 43 1.20 4.78 -4.72
C SER A 43 1.65 3.82 -5.82
N GLY A 44 1.64 2.51 -5.57
CA GLY A 44 2.26 1.53 -6.46
C GLY A 44 3.79 1.66 -6.57
N ASP A 45 4.41 2.54 -5.79
CA ASP A 45 5.83 2.88 -5.88
C ASP A 45 6.61 2.26 -4.71
N PRO A 46 7.42 1.20 -4.93
CA PRO A 46 8.24 0.63 -3.88
C PRO A 46 9.42 1.54 -3.45
N HIS A 47 9.70 2.61 -4.20
CA HIS A 47 10.74 3.60 -3.89
C HIS A 47 10.19 4.87 -3.25
N HIS A 48 8.91 4.88 -2.83
CA HIS A 48 8.27 6.04 -2.27
C HIS A 48 9.07 6.62 -1.08
N PRO A 49 9.36 7.94 -1.04
CA PRO A 49 10.30 8.53 -0.09
C PRO A 49 9.89 8.38 1.38
N MET A 50 8.59 8.16 1.65
CA MET A 50 8.12 7.92 3.01
C MET A 50 8.72 6.66 3.65
N PHE A 51 9.06 5.62 2.89
CA PHE A 51 9.65 4.42 3.48
C PHE A 51 11.01 4.75 4.09
N ALA A 52 11.87 5.44 3.33
CA ALA A 52 13.17 5.89 3.82
C ALA A 52 13.03 6.86 5.01
N ALA A 53 12.10 7.83 4.93
CA ALA A 53 11.85 8.79 6.01
C ALA A 53 11.36 8.15 7.32
N ARG A 54 10.77 6.95 7.25
CA ARG A 54 10.28 6.18 8.40
C ARG A 54 11.18 4.99 8.77
N GLY A 55 12.36 4.86 8.14
CA GLY A 55 13.27 3.74 8.39
C GLY A 55 12.67 2.37 8.03
N ALA A 56 11.74 2.33 7.08
CA ALA A 56 11.00 1.15 6.69
C ALA A 56 11.55 0.52 5.40
N ARG A 57 11.31 -0.78 5.25
CA ARG A 57 11.58 -1.56 4.03
C ARG A 57 10.28 -2.13 3.47
N VAL A 58 10.16 -2.17 2.16
CA VAL A 58 8.95 -2.62 1.45
C VAL A 58 9.28 -3.71 0.43
N VAL A 59 8.37 -4.66 0.30
CA VAL A 59 8.28 -5.59 -0.84
C VAL A 59 6.86 -5.52 -1.37
N CYS A 60 6.71 -5.19 -2.66
CA CYS A 60 5.42 -5.17 -3.35
C CYS A 60 5.27 -6.42 -4.23
N LEU A 61 4.06 -6.97 -4.31
CA LEU A 61 3.67 -8.07 -5.18
C LEU A 61 2.47 -7.62 -6.02
N GLY A 62 2.46 -8.02 -7.29
CA GLY A 62 1.44 -7.59 -8.27
C GLY A 62 1.94 -6.44 -9.16
N THR A 63 1.23 -6.18 -10.24
CA THR A 63 1.56 -5.08 -11.17
C THR A 63 0.97 -3.78 -10.64
N ALA A 64 1.82 -2.75 -10.50
CA ALA A 64 1.41 -1.37 -10.25
C ALA A 64 0.43 -0.86 -11.32
#